data_AF-A0A2E7USA6-F1
#
_entry.id   AF-A0A2E7USA6-F1
#
_cell.length_a   1.000
_cell.length_b   1.000
_cell.length_c   1.000
_cell.angle_alpha   90.00
_cell.angle_beta   90.00
_cell.angle_gamma   90.00
#
_symmetry.space_group_name_H-M   'P 1'
#
loop_
_entity.id
_entity.type
_entity.pdbx_description
1 polymer ?
#
loop_
_entity_poly.entity_id
_entity_poly.type
_entity_poly.pdbx_seq_one_letter_code
_entity_poly.pdbx_strand_id
1 'polypeptide(L)'
;MLASVLISILATAPTAQAEGSQELPGQWLLLENVLYVDVVDPENERIAFAGAGGMVVRAPDGTDLGVLMGGGEMVLAGWPSGAYELRPQVEQRGDWDISVVGGDGASGRLFSYDWMLDARGYDDPYGFDGMFFGRVDGGEDGRDAVVALDLQGWTGHRWTAMATPHGVNGFDAGRSVDRYAADVDPEIPLYVNPPLLSGDAPLVPEANGLTFVVNDRSDEYGGLFSFSVNARGTWRIVCDNQDDGVLDPTNNGNVVLSGRSDGPSDIEVEWDGRTWNAGYLSGSGECGVTLSIGELHFLADDIETAYPGLRAYVLDSGLTASPMFWNDSLVANDDVPMVDGALPSMTSGADGVSGGDIDSEATPNEDARSWGNFDDQGKGDRSMLDTWTFVDRSNPNVVSVDDFGGPGDRDDSTNDRGSGFQAPDPTLTISALATGGYYKGGCSTAAGAAGSSSVLALLGGLVALGLRRRDD
;
A
#
# COMPACT_ATOMS: atom_id res chain seq x y z
N MET A 1 32.78 30.35 -58.94
CA MET A 1 32.57 30.37 -57.47
C MET A 1 31.12 30.00 -57.22
N LEU A 2 30.85 28.73 -56.90
CA LEU A 2 29.53 28.24 -56.50
C LEU A 2 29.57 28.08 -54.98
N ALA A 3 28.78 28.87 -54.27
CA ALA A 3 28.64 28.79 -52.83
C ALA A 3 27.60 27.72 -52.50
N SER A 4 28.02 26.62 -51.88
CA SER A 4 27.14 25.64 -51.25
C SER A 4 26.60 26.25 -49.97
N VAL A 5 25.28 26.47 -49.92
CA VAL A 5 24.55 26.78 -48.69
C VAL A 5 24.19 25.44 -48.05
N LEU A 6 24.88 25.09 -46.97
CA LEU A 6 24.50 23.99 -46.09
C LEU A 6 23.35 24.51 -45.21
N ILE A 7 22.13 24.07 -45.49
CA ILE A 7 20.99 24.27 -44.59
C ILE A 7 21.05 23.11 -43.58
N SER A 8 21.58 23.36 -42.38
CA SER A 8 21.40 22.45 -41.24
C SER A 8 19.94 22.53 -40.81
N ILE A 9 19.16 21.52 -41.20
CA ILE A 9 17.86 21.24 -40.60
C ILE A 9 18.18 20.71 -39.19
N LEU A 10 17.99 21.53 -38.15
CA LEU A 10 17.93 21.00 -36.78
C LEU A 10 16.66 20.16 -36.69
N ALA A 11 16.82 18.84 -36.83
CA ALA A 11 15.79 17.91 -36.38
C ALA A 11 15.72 18.03 -34.86
N THR A 12 14.61 18.55 -34.35
CA THR A 12 14.26 18.40 -32.93
C THR A 12 14.15 16.90 -32.69
N ALA A 13 15.01 16.36 -31.82
CA ALA A 13 14.87 14.98 -31.38
C ALA A 13 13.47 14.77 -30.82
N PRO A 14 12.86 13.58 -30.98
CA PRO A 14 11.63 13.26 -30.28
C PRO A 14 11.85 13.50 -28.77
N THR A 15 10.97 14.28 -28.18
CA THR A 15 10.85 14.46 -26.74
C THR A 15 9.76 13.52 -26.28
N ALA A 16 10.02 12.67 -25.28
CA ALA A 16 8.92 12.11 -24.51
C ALA A 16 8.08 13.27 -23.96
N GLN A 17 6.76 13.07 -23.90
CA GLN A 17 5.85 14.12 -23.46
C GLN A 17 6.21 14.53 -22.03
N ALA A 18 6.22 15.84 -21.78
CA ALA A 18 6.54 16.37 -20.47
C ALA A 18 5.40 16.07 -19.50
N GLU A 19 5.75 15.75 -18.26
CA GLU A 19 4.84 15.34 -17.20
C GLU A 19 5.01 16.28 -16.01
N GLY A 20 3.91 16.74 -15.43
CA GLY A 20 3.94 17.63 -14.29
C GLY A 20 2.63 18.37 -14.08
N SER A 21 2.64 19.68 -14.26
CA SER A 21 1.51 20.56 -13.92
C SER A 21 0.26 20.32 -14.79
N GLN A 22 0.42 19.74 -15.97
CA GLN A 22 -0.72 19.39 -16.82
C GLN A 22 -1.51 18.20 -16.25
N GLU A 23 -0.82 17.19 -15.74
CA GLU A 23 -1.41 16.02 -15.10
C GLU A 23 -1.84 16.28 -13.65
N LEU A 24 -1.21 17.26 -12.99
CA LEU A 24 -1.50 17.69 -11.62
C LEU A 24 -2.05 19.12 -11.59
N PRO A 25 -3.18 19.40 -12.26
CA PRO A 25 -3.69 20.76 -12.40
C PRO A 25 -3.98 21.40 -11.04
N GLY A 26 -3.48 22.62 -10.85
CA GLY A 26 -3.73 23.39 -9.64
C GLY A 26 -2.95 22.95 -8.40
N GLN A 27 -2.14 21.89 -8.49
CA GLN A 27 -1.31 21.39 -7.40
C GLN A 27 0.11 21.94 -7.47
N TRP A 28 0.62 22.44 -6.35
CA TRP A 28 2.03 22.81 -6.22
C TRP A 28 2.86 21.60 -5.80
N LEU A 29 4.05 21.47 -6.40
CA LEU A 29 5.03 20.49 -5.97
C LEU A 29 5.82 21.04 -4.77
N LEU A 30 5.71 20.38 -3.62
CA LEU A 30 6.44 20.75 -2.41
C LEU A 30 7.93 20.40 -2.49
N LEU A 31 8.74 21.09 -1.68
CA LEU A 31 10.21 20.95 -1.67
C LEU A 31 10.66 19.56 -1.21
N GLU A 32 9.84 18.93 -0.37
CA GLU A 32 10.11 17.65 0.29
C GLU A 32 9.96 16.44 -0.65
N ASN A 33 9.35 16.61 -1.83
CA ASN A 33 9.15 15.54 -2.79
C ASN A 33 10.46 14.87 -3.21
N VAL A 34 10.39 13.55 -3.39
CA VAL A 34 11.43 12.77 -4.05
C VAL A 34 10.83 12.15 -5.30
N LEU A 35 11.14 12.75 -6.45
CA LEU A 35 10.64 12.29 -7.74
C LEU A 35 11.61 11.31 -8.38
N TYR A 36 11.09 10.49 -9.27
CA TYR A 36 11.86 9.55 -10.06
C TYR A 36 11.49 9.63 -11.53
N VAL A 37 12.50 9.51 -12.39
CA VAL A 37 12.33 9.47 -13.85
C VAL A 37 12.96 8.20 -14.39
N ASP A 38 12.14 7.37 -15.05
CA ASP A 38 12.61 6.17 -15.73
C ASP A 38 13.37 6.51 -17.02
N VAL A 39 14.64 6.10 -17.09
CA VAL A 39 15.52 6.26 -18.25
C VAL A 39 15.95 4.88 -18.75
N VAL A 40 15.68 4.60 -20.02
CA VAL A 40 15.91 3.30 -20.67
C VAL A 40 17.21 3.28 -21.47
N ASP A 41 17.55 4.40 -22.11
CA ASP A 41 18.73 4.52 -22.97
C ASP A 41 19.52 5.79 -22.60
N PRO A 42 20.32 5.77 -21.52
CA PRO A 42 21.04 6.95 -21.03
C PRO A 42 22.07 7.50 -22.03
N GLU A 43 22.48 6.73 -23.06
CA GLU A 43 23.38 7.21 -24.10
C GLU A 43 22.70 8.22 -25.05
N ASN A 44 21.38 8.12 -25.21
CA ASN A 44 20.59 8.97 -26.11
C ASN A 44 19.59 9.87 -25.36
N GLU A 45 19.11 9.41 -24.22
CA GLU A 45 18.13 10.09 -23.38
C GLU A 45 18.78 11.15 -22.46
N ARG A 46 18.01 12.20 -22.19
CA ARG A 46 18.36 13.30 -21.30
C ARG A 46 17.16 13.65 -20.45
N ILE A 47 17.38 14.14 -19.23
CA ILE A 47 16.28 14.67 -18.40
C ILE A 47 16.22 16.18 -18.61
N ALA A 48 15.06 16.69 -18.97
CA ALA A 48 14.79 18.13 -19.04
C ALA A 48 13.80 18.54 -17.96
N PHE A 49 13.99 19.74 -17.42
CA PHE A 49 13.14 20.31 -16.40
C PHE A 49 12.76 21.74 -16.78
N ALA A 50 11.45 22.02 -16.82
CA ALA A 50 10.90 23.36 -16.88
C ALA A 50 10.27 23.68 -15.52
N GLY A 51 10.62 24.80 -14.89
CA GLY A 51 10.11 25.16 -13.58
C GLY A 51 10.99 26.19 -12.88
N ALA A 52 10.67 26.47 -11.61
CA ALA A 52 11.43 27.39 -10.77
C ALA A 52 12.65 26.70 -10.15
N GLY A 53 13.78 27.43 -10.08
CA GLY A 53 15.00 26.96 -9.42
C GLY A 53 15.71 25.83 -10.19
N GLY A 54 15.98 24.73 -9.50
CA GLY A 54 16.61 23.55 -10.08
C GLY A 54 16.25 22.27 -9.32
N MET A 55 16.61 21.13 -9.91
CA MET A 55 16.44 19.78 -9.37
C MET A 55 17.82 19.19 -9.05
N VAL A 56 18.05 18.71 -7.83
CA VAL A 56 19.20 17.84 -7.55
C VAL A 56 18.93 16.49 -8.21
N VAL A 57 19.87 15.98 -9.00
CA VAL A 57 19.71 14.73 -9.74
C VAL A 57 20.71 13.69 -9.26
N ARG A 58 20.24 12.47 -9.00
CA ARG A 58 21.09 11.30 -8.74
C ARG A 58 20.82 10.18 -9.72
N ALA A 59 21.90 9.50 -10.11
CA ALA A 59 21.83 8.30 -10.93
C ALA A 59 21.26 7.11 -10.13
N PRO A 60 20.77 6.06 -10.81
CA PRO A 60 20.25 4.84 -10.17
C PRO A 60 21.23 4.13 -9.22
N ASP A 61 22.54 4.31 -9.42
CA ASP A 61 23.59 3.76 -8.54
C ASP A 61 23.87 4.63 -7.29
N GLY A 62 23.12 5.72 -7.11
CA GLY A 62 23.25 6.69 -6.02
C GLY A 62 24.24 7.82 -6.29
N THR A 63 24.88 7.88 -7.47
CA THR A 63 25.85 8.94 -7.78
C THR A 63 25.17 10.30 -7.99
N ASP A 64 25.64 11.34 -7.30
CA ASP A 64 25.17 12.72 -7.50
C ASP A 64 25.64 13.26 -8.87
N LEU A 65 24.70 13.67 -9.72
CA LEU A 65 24.97 14.26 -11.04
C LEU A 65 25.01 15.79 -11.03
N GLY A 66 24.57 16.40 -9.93
CA GLY A 66 24.54 17.85 -9.74
C GLY A 66 23.14 18.42 -9.79
N VAL A 67 23.02 19.67 -10.24
CA VAL A 67 21.75 20.41 -10.27
C VAL A 67 21.33 20.66 -11.72
N LEU A 68 20.14 20.19 -12.08
CA LEU A 68 19.45 20.52 -13.31
C LEU A 68 18.63 21.81 -13.11
N MET A 69 19.10 22.92 -13.68
CA MET A 69 18.38 24.20 -13.59
C MET A 69 17.13 24.21 -14.48
N GLY A 70 16.09 24.95 -14.05
CA GLY A 70 14.88 25.15 -14.86
C GLY A 70 15.19 25.73 -16.25
N GLY A 71 14.59 25.13 -17.27
CA GLY A 71 14.87 25.37 -18.70
C GLY A 71 16.09 24.63 -19.24
N GLY A 72 16.75 23.79 -18.43
CA GLY A 72 17.94 23.03 -18.81
C GLY A 72 17.65 21.56 -19.16
N GLU A 73 18.69 20.90 -19.66
CA GLU A 73 18.73 19.44 -19.87
C GLU A 73 19.97 18.85 -19.17
N MET A 74 19.87 17.62 -18.68
CA MET A 74 20.95 16.85 -18.10
C MET A 74 21.35 15.70 -19.02
N VAL A 75 22.62 15.65 -19.41
CA VAL A 75 23.19 14.56 -20.21
C VAL A 75 23.44 13.34 -19.34
N LEU A 76 22.96 12.18 -19.80
CA LEU A 76 23.04 10.92 -19.06
C LEU A 76 24.07 9.93 -19.64
N ALA A 77 24.71 10.25 -20.76
CA ALA A 77 25.67 9.35 -21.40
C ALA A 77 26.80 8.98 -20.44
N GLY A 78 27.09 7.67 -20.33
CA GLY A 78 28.04 7.12 -19.37
C GLY A 78 27.47 6.77 -17.98
N TRP A 79 26.16 6.94 -17.75
CA TRP A 79 25.46 6.56 -16.52
C TRP A 79 24.55 5.33 -16.72
N PRO A 80 24.16 4.60 -15.66
CA PRO A 80 23.31 3.41 -15.80
C PRO A 80 21.85 3.76 -16.12
N SER A 81 21.19 2.89 -16.90
CA SER A 81 19.73 2.93 -17.09
C SER A 81 18.99 2.64 -15.76
N GLY A 82 17.80 3.20 -15.59
CA GLY A 82 16.96 2.99 -14.41
C GLY A 82 16.23 4.26 -13.97
N ALA A 83 15.75 4.25 -12.74
CA ALA A 83 15.07 5.39 -12.12
C ALA A 83 16.09 6.40 -11.57
N TYR A 84 16.12 7.60 -12.14
CA TYR A 84 16.92 8.72 -11.65
C TYR A 84 16.15 9.49 -10.59
N GLU A 85 16.76 9.77 -9.44
CA GLU A 85 16.14 10.56 -8.37
C GLU A 85 16.24 12.06 -8.68
N LEU A 86 15.14 12.80 -8.55
CA LEU A 86 15.05 14.24 -8.69
C LEU A 86 14.48 14.85 -7.41
N ARG A 87 15.18 15.83 -6.83
CA ARG A 87 14.70 16.59 -5.67
C ARG A 87 14.64 18.08 -5.98
N PRO A 88 13.46 18.74 -5.86
CA PRO A 88 13.36 20.16 -6.08
C PRO A 88 14.22 20.93 -5.06
N GLN A 89 14.78 22.06 -5.49
CA GLN A 89 15.48 23.00 -4.60
C GLN A 89 14.57 24.13 -4.11
N VAL A 90 13.40 24.29 -4.73
CA VAL A 90 12.35 25.23 -4.36
C VAL A 90 10.98 24.60 -4.67
N GLU A 91 9.94 25.02 -3.94
CA GLU A 91 8.55 24.66 -4.26
C GLU A 91 8.18 25.15 -5.68
N GLN A 92 7.47 24.32 -6.43
CA GLN A 92 6.98 24.66 -7.76
C GLN A 92 5.57 25.24 -7.66
N ARG A 93 5.50 26.57 -7.47
CA ARG A 93 4.22 27.31 -7.29
C ARG A 93 3.55 27.76 -8.59
N GLY A 94 4.09 27.37 -9.73
CA GLY A 94 3.55 27.63 -11.06
C GLY A 94 3.87 26.45 -11.96
N ASP A 95 3.67 26.63 -13.26
CA ASP A 95 3.88 25.56 -14.24
C ASP A 95 5.29 24.96 -14.13
N TRP A 96 5.34 23.65 -13.99
CA TRP A 96 6.54 22.84 -13.97
C TRP A 96 6.30 21.54 -14.73
N ASP A 97 7.32 21.11 -15.46
CA ASP A 97 7.29 19.87 -16.23
C ASP A 97 8.67 19.19 -16.18
N ILE A 98 8.65 17.86 -16.15
CA ILE A 98 9.83 17.00 -16.29
C ILE A 98 9.63 16.13 -17.54
N SER A 99 10.66 16.01 -18.37
CA SER A 99 10.59 15.20 -19.59
C SER A 99 11.87 14.42 -19.86
N VAL A 100 11.74 13.33 -20.62
CA VAL A 100 12.86 12.55 -21.16
C VAL A 100 13.07 12.92 -22.63
N VAL A 101 14.13 13.66 -22.93
CA VAL A 101 14.46 14.14 -24.28
C VAL A 101 15.31 13.11 -25.01
N GLY A 102 15.04 12.85 -26.29
CA GLY A 102 15.81 11.91 -27.11
C GLY A 102 15.37 10.45 -26.97
N GLY A 103 14.33 10.19 -26.17
CA GLY A 103 13.68 8.88 -26.09
C GLY A 103 12.66 8.69 -27.21
N ASP A 104 12.57 7.45 -27.71
CA ASP A 104 11.53 7.01 -28.64
C ASP A 104 10.29 6.61 -27.83
N GLY A 105 9.52 7.54 -27.26
CA GLY A 105 8.42 7.12 -26.37
C GLY A 105 7.48 8.20 -25.87
N ALA A 106 6.27 7.76 -25.52
CA ALA A 106 5.18 8.54 -24.90
C ALA A 106 5.51 8.94 -23.44
N SER A 107 4.57 9.61 -22.76
CA SER A 107 4.59 9.85 -21.30
C SER A 107 4.65 8.54 -20.49
N GLY A 108 4.65 8.62 -19.16
CA GLY A 108 4.70 7.48 -18.25
C GLY A 108 6.09 7.18 -17.71
N ARG A 109 6.90 8.21 -17.50
CA ARG A 109 8.27 8.12 -16.97
C ARG A 109 8.41 8.76 -15.59
N LEU A 110 7.54 9.71 -15.24
CA LEU A 110 7.61 10.43 -13.97
C LEU A 110 6.76 9.75 -12.91
N PHE A 111 7.35 9.46 -11.76
CA PHE A 111 6.65 8.93 -10.60
C PHE A 111 7.22 9.45 -9.28
N SER A 112 6.46 9.23 -8.21
CA SER A 112 6.91 9.31 -6.82
C SER A 112 6.39 8.10 -6.06
N TYR A 113 7.02 7.76 -4.94
CA TYR A 113 6.41 6.84 -3.96
C TYR A 113 5.50 7.60 -2.98
N ASP A 114 5.78 8.89 -2.79
CA ASP A 114 5.07 9.82 -1.90
C ASP A 114 4.91 11.17 -2.59
N TRP A 115 3.77 11.39 -3.25
CA TRP A 115 3.45 12.68 -3.86
C TRP A 115 3.01 13.67 -2.79
N MET A 116 3.84 14.67 -2.48
CA MET A 116 3.52 15.73 -1.54
C MET A 116 3.04 16.98 -2.29
N LEU A 117 1.75 17.26 -2.24
CA LEU A 117 1.09 18.27 -3.07
C LEU A 117 0.45 19.35 -2.21
N ASP A 118 0.29 20.55 -2.77
CA ASP A 118 -0.39 21.67 -2.11
C ASP A 118 -1.44 22.26 -3.05
N ALA A 119 -2.71 22.06 -2.68
CA ALA A 119 -3.87 22.55 -3.45
C ALA A 119 -4.09 24.05 -3.27
N ARG A 120 -3.42 24.68 -2.29
CA ARG A 120 -3.51 26.09 -1.87
C ARG A 120 -4.72 26.46 -1.03
N GLY A 121 -5.60 25.51 -0.74
CA GLY A 121 -6.79 25.72 0.07
C GLY A 121 -7.62 24.46 0.22
N TYR A 122 -8.77 24.63 0.86
CA TYR A 122 -9.72 23.56 1.18
C TYR A 122 -11.02 23.66 0.36
N ASP A 123 -11.18 24.74 -0.41
CA ASP A 123 -12.40 24.98 -1.19
C ASP A 123 -12.37 24.26 -2.54
N ASP A 124 -13.55 23.89 -3.04
CA ASP A 124 -13.82 23.25 -4.35
C ASP A 124 -13.00 23.80 -5.55
N PRO A 125 -12.80 25.13 -5.73
CA PRO A 125 -12.01 25.66 -6.85
C PRO A 125 -10.52 25.26 -6.84
N TYR A 126 -10.05 24.68 -5.73
CA TYR A 126 -8.70 24.17 -5.55
C TYR A 126 -8.62 22.63 -5.66
N GLY A 127 -9.75 21.97 -5.93
CA GLY A 127 -9.83 20.53 -6.18
C GLY A 127 -8.88 20.05 -7.26
N PHE A 128 -8.28 18.90 -7.01
CA PHE A 128 -7.57 18.09 -7.99
C PHE A 128 -8.54 17.07 -8.59
N ASP A 129 -8.65 17.13 -9.91
CA ASP A 129 -9.22 16.08 -10.74
C ASP A 129 -8.10 15.52 -11.61
N GLY A 130 -7.81 14.22 -11.49
CA GLY A 130 -6.74 13.60 -12.25
C GLY A 130 -6.51 12.15 -11.87
N MET A 131 -5.44 11.58 -12.42
CA MET A 131 -5.16 10.16 -12.27
C MET A 131 -3.77 9.88 -11.72
N PHE A 132 -3.67 8.83 -10.92
CA PHE A 132 -2.42 8.16 -10.62
C PHE A 132 -2.43 6.75 -11.19
N PHE A 133 -1.25 6.24 -11.52
CA PHE A 133 -1.06 4.89 -12.03
C PHE A 133 -0.03 4.17 -11.18
N GLY A 134 -0.47 3.17 -10.40
CA GLY A 134 0.39 2.32 -9.61
C GLY A 134 0.88 1.13 -10.42
N ARG A 135 2.20 1.00 -10.59
CA ARG A 135 2.80 -0.20 -11.21
C ARG A 135 3.02 -1.27 -10.14
N VAL A 136 2.31 -2.38 -10.26
CA VAL A 136 2.25 -3.44 -9.24
C VAL A 136 2.82 -4.77 -9.74
N ASP A 137 3.23 -5.63 -8.82
CA ASP A 137 3.76 -6.96 -9.13
C ASP A 137 2.70 -7.86 -9.79
N GLY A 138 3.07 -8.50 -10.90
CA GLY A 138 2.18 -9.36 -11.68
C GLY A 138 2.21 -10.85 -11.27
N GLY A 139 2.76 -11.19 -10.11
CA GLY A 139 2.76 -12.55 -9.56
C GLY A 139 4.07 -13.33 -9.76
N GLU A 140 5.00 -12.86 -10.59
CA GLU A 140 6.36 -13.41 -10.76
C GLU A 140 7.31 -12.38 -11.38
N ASP A 141 8.62 -12.69 -11.41
CA ASP A 141 9.64 -11.79 -11.96
C ASP A 141 9.38 -11.46 -13.43
N GLY A 142 9.46 -10.17 -13.75
CA GLY A 142 9.25 -9.67 -15.12
C GLY A 142 7.78 -9.51 -15.52
N ARG A 143 6.84 -9.84 -14.64
CA ARG A 143 5.42 -9.49 -14.82
C ARG A 143 5.04 -8.30 -13.96
N ASP A 144 4.23 -7.44 -14.55
CA ASP A 144 3.59 -6.36 -13.82
C ASP A 144 2.17 -6.14 -14.34
N ALA A 145 1.48 -5.28 -13.63
CA ALA A 145 0.21 -4.73 -14.04
C ALA A 145 0.14 -3.29 -13.55
N VAL A 146 -0.87 -2.57 -14.01
CA VAL A 146 -1.07 -1.18 -13.65
C VAL A 146 -2.47 -1.00 -13.10
N VAL A 147 -2.55 -0.49 -11.88
CA VAL A 147 -3.80 -0.01 -11.28
C VAL A 147 -3.88 1.50 -11.52
N ALA A 148 -4.96 1.95 -12.15
CA ALA A 148 -5.25 3.36 -12.34
C ALA A 148 -6.24 3.85 -11.28
N LEU A 149 -5.95 5.00 -10.69
CA LEU A 149 -6.74 5.65 -9.64
C LEU A 149 -7.25 6.97 -10.21
N ASP A 150 -8.55 7.11 -10.34
CA ASP A 150 -9.21 8.34 -10.78
C ASP A 150 -9.70 9.11 -9.55
N LEU A 151 -9.10 10.27 -9.31
CA LEU A 151 -9.39 11.12 -8.17
C LEU A 151 -10.22 12.31 -8.65
N GLN A 152 -11.39 12.52 -8.04
CA GLN A 152 -12.27 13.64 -8.37
C GLN A 152 -12.64 14.45 -7.13
N GLY A 153 -12.54 15.77 -7.27
CA GLY A 153 -12.75 16.79 -6.23
C GLY A 153 -11.87 16.56 -5.00
N TRP A 154 -10.60 16.26 -5.26
CA TRP A 154 -9.64 15.95 -4.22
C TRP A 154 -9.00 17.23 -3.65
N THR A 155 -9.19 17.52 -2.37
CA THR A 155 -8.61 18.70 -1.74
C THR A 155 -7.96 18.39 -0.39
N GLY A 156 -6.81 19.03 -0.16
CA GLY A 156 -6.16 19.22 1.12
C GLY A 156 -5.18 20.37 0.95
N HIS A 157 -5.06 21.28 1.92
CA HIS A 157 -4.16 22.44 1.75
C HIS A 157 -2.73 21.97 1.42
N ARG A 158 -2.25 20.97 2.16
CA ARG A 158 -1.12 20.12 1.81
C ARG A 158 -1.55 18.70 2.03
N TRP A 159 -1.24 17.80 1.11
CA TRP A 159 -1.66 16.42 1.23
C TRP A 159 -0.62 15.50 0.60
N THR A 160 -0.66 14.24 1.02
CA THR A 160 0.27 13.22 0.51
C THR A 160 -0.50 12.07 -0.12
N ALA A 161 -0.10 11.66 -1.33
CA ALA A 161 -0.56 10.44 -1.99
C ALA A 161 0.55 9.38 -1.95
N MET A 162 0.23 8.19 -1.47
CA MET A 162 1.16 7.06 -1.35
C MET A 162 0.50 5.77 -1.81
N ALA A 163 1.31 4.77 -2.17
CA ALA A 163 0.81 3.43 -2.41
C ALA A 163 1.70 2.33 -1.82
N THR A 164 1.05 1.33 -1.23
CA THR A 164 1.70 0.15 -0.62
C THR A 164 0.97 -1.13 -1.01
N PRO A 165 1.63 -2.29 -0.92
CA PRO A 165 0.99 -3.57 -1.22
C PRO A 165 0.06 -4.10 -0.10
N HIS A 166 0.04 -3.46 1.08
CA HIS A 166 -0.69 -3.95 2.26
C HIS A 166 -1.34 -2.86 3.15
N GLY A 167 -1.23 -1.59 2.78
CA GLY A 167 -1.80 -0.46 3.53
C GLY A 167 -0.90 0.01 4.66
N VAL A 168 -1.52 0.40 5.77
CA VAL A 168 -0.85 0.73 7.05
C VAL A 168 -0.12 -0.49 7.62
N ASN A 169 1.07 -0.30 8.19
CA ASN A 169 1.80 -1.36 8.85
C ASN A 169 1.08 -1.85 10.12
N GLY A 170 1.10 -3.16 10.35
CA GLY A 170 0.64 -3.79 11.60
C GLY A 170 -0.81 -4.28 11.57
N PHE A 171 -1.46 -4.25 12.74
CA PHE A 171 -2.79 -4.85 12.94
C PHE A 171 -3.91 -4.13 12.17
N ASP A 172 -3.66 -2.91 11.73
CA ASP A 172 -4.64 -2.04 11.11
C ASP A 172 -4.50 -1.99 9.57
N ALA A 173 -3.68 -2.87 9.00
CA ALA A 173 -3.47 -3.01 7.56
C ALA A 173 -4.79 -3.11 6.78
N GLY A 174 -5.02 -2.22 5.82
CA GLY A 174 -6.25 -2.13 5.04
C GLY A 174 -7.41 -1.40 5.71
N ARG A 175 -7.15 -0.65 6.79
CA ARG A 175 -8.11 0.29 7.40
C ARG A 175 -7.59 1.70 7.34
N SER A 176 -8.51 2.65 7.25
CA SER A 176 -8.19 4.04 7.57
C SER A 176 -7.94 4.16 9.08
N VAL A 177 -6.93 4.93 9.45
CA VAL A 177 -6.44 5.06 10.83
C VAL A 177 -6.23 6.53 11.21
N ASP A 178 -6.00 6.78 12.50
CA ASP A 178 -5.47 8.06 12.95
C ASP A 178 -4.08 8.29 12.30
N ARG A 179 -3.91 9.40 11.58
CA ARG A 179 -2.67 9.70 10.85
C ARG A 179 -1.44 9.77 11.75
N TYR A 180 -1.60 10.13 13.02
CA TYR A 180 -0.50 10.21 13.99
C TYR A 180 -0.09 8.85 14.54
N ALA A 181 -0.92 7.83 14.32
CA ALA A 181 -0.65 6.43 14.66
C ALA A 181 -0.25 5.59 13.43
N ALA A 182 -0.39 6.16 12.22
CA ALA A 182 -0.04 5.49 10.98
C ALA A 182 1.47 5.27 10.87
N ASP A 183 1.83 4.07 10.44
CA ASP A 183 3.18 3.71 10.01
C ASP A 183 3.06 3.13 8.60
N VAL A 184 3.79 3.69 7.65
CA VAL A 184 3.63 3.39 6.22
C VAL A 184 5.00 3.35 5.56
N ASP A 185 5.21 2.31 4.74
CA ASP A 185 6.38 2.18 3.88
C ASP A 185 5.93 2.20 2.40
N PRO A 186 5.92 3.37 1.74
CA PRO A 186 5.56 3.48 0.32
C PRO A 186 6.48 2.62 -0.55
N GLU A 187 5.91 1.63 -1.24
CA GLU A 187 6.64 0.64 -2.04
C GLU A 187 6.19 0.61 -3.50
N ILE A 188 4.99 1.12 -3.81
CA ILE A 188 4.43 1.11 -5.16
C ILE A 188 4.63 2.49 -5.80
N PRO A 189 5.33 2.59 -6.95
CA PRO A 189 5.51 3.85 -7.63
C PRO A 189 4.18 4.34 -8.22
N LEU A 190 3.82 5.58 -7.91
CA LEU A 190 2.66 6.27 -8.46
C LEU A 190 3.09 7.19 -9.60
N TYR A 191 2.75 6.84 -10.82
CA TYR A 191 2.97 7.65 -12.00
C TYR A 191 1.79 8.61 -12.24
N VAL A 192 2.04 9.74 -12.88
CA VAL A 192 0.99 10.71 -13.29
C VAL A 192 0.44 10.46 -14.70
N ASN A 193 1.06 9.52 -15.42
CA ASN A 193 0.63 8.97 -16.71
C ASN A 193 0.76 7.45 -16.69
N PRO A 194 0.06 6.71 -17.57
CA PRO A 194 0.25 5.27 -17.73
C PRO A 194 1.74 4.92 -17.89
N PRO A 195 2.32 4.04 -17.05
CA PRO A 195 3.74 3.72 -17.10
C PRO A 195 4.16 3.20 -18.48
N LEU A 196 5.20 3.80 -19.07
CA LEU A 196 5.72 3.35 -20.37
C LEU A 196 6.48 2.02 -20.25
N LEU A 197 6.99 1.70 -19.06
CA LEU A 197 7.60 0.42 -18.77
C LEU A 197 6.55 -0.52 -18.18
N SER A 198 6.15 -1.51 -18.97
CA SER A 198 5.38 -2.66 -18.52
C SER A 198 6.14 -3.95 -18.83
N GLY A 199 5.99 -4.93 -17.95
CA GLY A 199 6.41 -6.29 -18.09
C GLY A 199 5.36 -7.14 -18.80
N ASP A 200 5.50 -8.46 -18.64
CA ASP A 200 4.53 -9.42 -19.15
C ASP A 200 3.22 -9.35 -18.35
N ALA A 201 2.10 -9.77 -18.97
CA ALA A 201 0.78 -9.78 -18.34
C ALA A 201 0.78 -10.58 -17.02
N PRO A 202 -0.04 -10.21 -16.01
CA PRO A 202 -0.05 -10.87 -14.70
C PRO A 202 -0.46 -12.35 -14.77
N LEU A 203 -0.07 -13.12 -13.76
CA LEU A 203 -0.54 -14.49 -13.56
C LEU A 203 -2.00 -14.51 -13.07
N VAL A 204 -2.67 -15.65 -13.27
CA VAL A 204 -3.96 -15.92 -12.64
C VAL A 204 -3.70 -16.48 -11.23
N PRO A 205 -4.18 -15.82 -10.16
CA PRO A 205 -3.92 -16.24 -8.80
C PRO A 205 -4.75 -17.46 -8.39
N GLU A 206 -4.15 -18.36 -7.62
CA GLU A 206 -4.81 -19.49 -7.00
C GLU A 206 -4.39 -19.64 -5.54
N ALA A 207 -5.36 -19.79 -4.65
CA ALA A 207 -5.18 -20.23 -3.27
C ALA A 207 -6.00 -21.52 -3.06
N ASN A 208 -5.35 -22.60 -2.63
CA ASN A 208 -5.95 -23.93 -2.59
C ASN A 208 -5.62 -24.69 -1.31
N GLY A 209 -6.49 -25.64 -0.96
CA GLY A 209 -6.23 -26.61 0.11
C GLY A 209 -6.25 -25.99 1.50
N LEU A 210 -7.09 -24.97 1.71
CA LEU A 210 -7.31 -24.40 3.03
C LEU A 210 -7.73 -25.50 4.00
N THR A 211 -7.07 -25.51 5.14
CA THR A 211 -7.42 -26.33 6.30
C THR A 211 -7.27 -25.47 7.55
N PHE A 212 -8.03 -25.80 8.59
CA PHE A 212 -7.93 -25.18 9.89
C PHE A 212 -7.84 -26.25 10.97
N VAL A 213 -6.90 -26.10 11.89
CA VAL A 213 -6.71 -26.98 13.04
C VAL A 213 -6.73 -26.14 14.30
N VAL A 214 -7.71 -26.35 15.17
CA VAL A 214 -7.79 -25.70 16.49
C VAL A 214 -6.57 -26.05 17.31
N ASN A 215 -6.03 -25.08 18.03
CA ASN A 215 -4.93 -25.30 18.95
C ASN A 215 -5.43 -26.13 20.15
N ASP A 216 -4.80 -27.27 20.41
CA ASP A 216 -5.20 -28.23 21.44
C ASP A 216 -4.66 -27.89 22.84
N ARG A 217 -3.87 -26.82 22.95
CA ARG A 217 -3.32 -26.33 24.22
C ARG A 217 -4.36 -25.52 24.99
N SER A 218 -4.60 -25.93 26.24
CA SER A 218 -5.65 -25.37 27.11
C SER A 218 -5.55 -23.86 27.39
N ASP A 219 -4.38 -23.26 27.19
CA ASP A 219 -4.08 -21.84 27.46
C ASP A 219 -3.92 -20.97 26.20
N GLU A 220 -3.96 -21.55 25.00
CA GLU A 220 -3.85 -20.83 23.73
C GLU A 220 -5.19 -20.88 22.97
N TYR A 221 -5.76 -19.72 22.63
CA TYR A 221 -6.95 -19.61 21.78
C TYR A 221 -6.55 -19.62 20.29
N GLY A 222 -7.50 -19.99 19.42
CA GLY A 222 -7.32 -19.98 17.98
C GLY A 222 -6.78 -21.30 17.42
N GLY A 223 -5.92 -21.22 16.41
CA GLY A 223 -5.50 -22.40 15.64
C GLY A 223 -4.51 -22.10 14.53
N LEU A 224 -4.29 -23.10 13.69
CA LEU A 224 -3.39 -23.05 12.54
C LEU A 224 -4.20 -23.17 11.25
N PHE A 225 -4.07 -22.18 10.37
CA PHE A 225 -4.50 -22.29 8.99
C PHE A 225 -3.35 -22.81 8.13
N SER A 226 -3.65 -23.71 7.19
CA SER A 226 -2.67 -24.17 6.19
C SER A 226 -3.30 -24.18 4.80
N PHE A 227 -2.58 -23.67 3.79
CA PHE A 227 -3.02 -23.61 2.40
C PHE A 227 -1.80 -23.49 1.46
N SER A 228 -2.04 -23.51 0.15
CA SER A 228 -1.00 -23.34 -0.88
C SER A 228 -1.38 -22.21 -1.83
N VAL A 229 -0.38 -21.50 -2.34
CA VAL A 229 -0.52 -20.42 -3.33
C VAL A 229 0.37 -20.69 -4.54
N ASN A 230 -0.01 -20.16 -5.71
CA ASN A 230 0.71 -20.39 -6.98
C ASN A 230 1.60 -19.23 -7.44
N ALA A 231 1.56 -18.07 -6.77
CA ALA A 231 2.19 -16.84 -7.25
C ALA A 231 2.60 -15.92 -6.09
N ARG A 232 3.38 -14.87 -6.42
CA ARG A 232 3.52 -13.70 -5.55
C ARG A 232 2.19 -12.98 -5.42
N GLY A 233 1.96 -12.39 -4.26
CA GLY A 233 0.73 -11.63 -4.01
C GLY A 233 0.38 -11.52 -2.53
N THR A 234 -0.79 -10.98 -2.26
CA THR A 234 -1.35 -10.87 -0.91
C THR A 234 -2.37 -11.97 -0.71
N TRP A 235 -2.13 -12.86 0.25
CA TRP A 235 -3.15 -13.80 0.68
C TRP A 235 -4.00 -13.17 1.78
N ARG A 236 -5.29 -13.52 1.82
CA ARG A 236 -6.22 -13.06 2.86
C ARG A 236 -7.14 -14.18 3.30
N ILE A 237 -7.14 -14.45 4.61
CA ILE A 237 -8.08 -15.36 5.28
C ILE A 237 -9.19 -14.50 5.89
N VAL A 238 -10.43 -14.81 5.55
CA VAL A 238 -11.62 -14.22 6.17
C VAL A 238 -12.44 -15.32 6.80
N CYS A 239 -12.82 -15.17 8.07
CA CYS A 239 -13.81 -16.05 8.70
C CYS A 239 -15.05 -15.26 9.10
N ASP A 240 -16.21 -15.73 8.63
CA ASP A 240 -17.51 -15.21 9.04
C ASP A 240 -17.84 -15.69 10.45
N ASN A 241 -18.18 -14.74 11.32
CA ASN A 241 -18.59 -15.00 12.70
C ASN A 241 -20.03 -14.64 13.04
N GLN A 242 -20.79 -14.12 12.08
CA GLN A 242 -22.19 -13.74 12.30
C GLN A 242 -23.16 -14.83 11.82
N ASP A 243 -22.64 -15.92 11.24
CA ASP A 243 -23.41 -16.98 10.58
C ASP A 243 -24.32 -16.42 9.47
N ASP A 244 -23.89 -15.35 8.79
CA ASP A 244 -24.64 -14.77 7.66
C ASP A 244 -24.20 -15.36 6.31
N GLY A 245 -23.13 -16.16 6.31
CA GLY A 245 -22.56 -16.83 5.15
C GLY A 245 -21.74 -15.88 4.27
N VAL A 246 -21.36 -14.71 4.78
CA VAL A 246 -20.67 -13.65 4.02
C VAL A 246 -19.26 -13.44 4.57
N LEU A 247 -18.28 -13.83 3.77
CA LEU A 247 -16.86 -13.57 4.03
C LEU A 247 -16.51 -12.11 3.70
N ASP A 248 -16.85 -11.19 4.60
CA ASP A 248 -16.57 -9.75 4.43
C ASP A 248 -15.19 -9.36 5.00
N PRO A 249 -14.21 -8.96 4.17
CA PRO A 249 -12.89 -8.54 4.62
C PRO A 249 -12.87 -7.13 5.23
N THR A 250 -14.01 -6.43 5.28
CA THR A 250 -14.14 -5.07 5.84
C THR A 250 -14.94 -5.02 7.14
N ASN A 251 -15.51 -6.16 7.55
CA ASN A 251 -16.29 -6.26 8.77
C ASN A 251 -15.38 -6.52 9.99
N ASN A 252 -15.39 -5.62 10.97
CA ASN A 252 -14.57 -5.78 12.18
C ASN A 252 -14.98 -6.97 13.07
N GLY A 253 -16.20 -7.48 12.88
CA GLY A 253 -16.65 -8.72 13.49
C GLY A 253 -15.82 -9.90 12.98
N ASN A 254 -15.49 -9.93 11.70
CA ASN A 254 -14.82 -11.07 11.09
C ASN A 254 -13.36 -11.20 11.55
N VAL A 255 -12.84 -12.42 11.40
CA VAL A 255 -11.39 -12.63 11.40
C VAL A 255 -10.89 -12.22 10.04
N VAL A 256 -9.92 -11.31 10.00
CA VAL A 256 -9.23 -10.92 8.77
C VAL A 256 -7.74 -11.04 9.04
N LEU A 257 -7.10 -12.00 8.38
CA LEU A 257 -5.65 -12.20 8.42
C LEU A 257 -5.11 -12.03 7.01
N SER A 258 -3.98 -11.34 6.88
CA SER A 258 -3.33 -11.17 5.60
C SER A 258 -1.82 -11.34 5.72
N GLY A 259 -1.19 -11.62 4.58
CA GLY A 259 0.24 -11.62 4.45
C GLY A 259 0.65 -11.74 3.00
N ARG A 260 1.97 -11.65 2.76
CA ARG A 260 2.54 -11.71 1.41
C ARG A 260 3.09 -13.09 1.13
N SER A 261 3.02 -13.50 -0.14
CA SER A 261 3.79 -14.61 -0.67
C SER A 261 4.84 -14.12 -1.65
N ASP A 262 6.05 -14.66 -1.56
CA ASP A 262 7.17 -14.38 -2.48
C ASP A 262 7.22 -15.33 -3.69
N GLY A 263 6.21 -16.19 -3.83
CA GLY A 263 6.03 -17.07 -4.99
C GLY A 263 5.13 -18.27 -4.68
N PRO A 264 5.18 -19.33 -5.51
CA PRO A 264 4.51 -20.58 -5.18
C PRO A 264 5.02 -21.15 -3.86
N SER A 265 4.12 -21.37 -2.89
CA SER A 265 4.49 -21.86 -1.56
C SER A 265 3.31 -22.51 -0.82
N ASP A 266 3.64 -23.36 0.15
CA ASP A 266 2.72 -23.79 1.19
C ASP A 266 2.85 -22.81 2.37
N ILE A 267 1.72 -22.30 2.87
CA ILE A 267 1.64 -21.26 3.88
C ILE A 267 0.95 -21.81 5.12
N GLU A 268 1.53 -21.54 6.29
CA GLU A 268 0.96 -21.83 7.59
C GLU A 268 0.80 -20.52 8.37
N VAL A 269 -0.40 -20.27 8.91
CA VAL A 269 -0.73 -19.03 9.65
C VAL A 269 -1.29 -19.41 11.01
N GLU A 270 -0.53 -19.12 12.05
CA GLU A 270 -1.01 -19.22 13.42
C GLU A 270 -1.92 -18.03 13.74
N TRP A 271 -3.07 -18.32 14.34
CA TRP A 271 -4.08 -17.34 14.72
C TRP A 271 -4.38 -17.48 16.20
N ASP A 272 -4.46 -16.34 16.90
CA ASP A 272 -4.61 -16.28 18.36
C ASP A 272 -6.07 -16.23 18.85
N GLY A 273 -7.01 -16.56 17.96
CA GLY A 273 -8.43 -16.60 18.28
C GLY A 273 -9.14 -15.24 18.20
N ARG A 274 -8.45 -14.16 17.85
CA ARG A 274 -9.02 -12.80 17.84
C ARG A 274 -9.58 -12.37 16.50
N THR A 275 -10.68 -11.65 16.56
CA THR A 275 -11.29 -10.86 15.48
C THR A 275 -10.56 -9.53 15.32
N TRP A 276 -10.89 -8.77 14.28
CA TRP A 276 -10.29 -7.46 14.05
C TRP A 276 -10.64 -6.42 15.14
N ASN A 277 -11.76 -6.60 15.86
CA ASN A 277 -12.12 -5.84 17.07
C ASN A 277 -11.36 -6.27 18.33
N ALA A 278 -10.35 -7.14 18.20
CA ALA A 278 -9.59 -7.76 19.30
C ALA A 278 -10.41 -8.63 20.28
N GLY A 279 -11.69 -8.88 19.98
CA GLY A 279 -12.53 -9.85 20.69
C GLY A 279 -12.24 -11.28 20.23
N TYR A 280 -12.51 -12.28 21.08
CA TYR A 280 -12.32 -13.69 20.72
C TYR A 280 -13.50 -14.23 19.90
N LEU A 281 -13.17 -15.03 18.89
CA LEU A 281 -14.15 -15.81 18.13
C LEU A 281 -14.39 -17.17 18.82
N SER A 282 -15.64 -17.64 18.82
CA SER A 282 -16.06 -18.92 19.40
C SER A 282 -17.21 -19.52 18.59
N GLY A 283 -17.39 -20.84 18.65
CA GLY A 283 -18.46 -21.54 17.92
C GLY A 283 -18.01 -21.98 16.53
N SER A 284 -18.97 -22.33 15.67
CA SER A 284 -18.73 -22.75 14.29
C SER A 284 -18.81 -21.58 13.30
N GLY A 285 -18.33 -21.77 12.07
CA GLY A 285 -18.51 -20.80 10.98
C GLY A 285 -17.84 -21.26 9.68
N GLU A 286 -17.65 -20.31 8.75
CA GLU A 286 -16.94 -20.55 7.50
C GLU A 286 -15.69 -19.66 7.42
N CYS A 287 -14.59 -20.24 6.93
CA CYS A 287 -13.38 -19.49 6.61
C CYS A 287 -13.03 -19.68 5.15
N GLY A 288 -12.66 -18.61 4.47
CA GLY A 288 -12.14 -18.64 3.10
C GLY A 288 -10.78 -18.00 2.99
N VAL A 289 -9.93 -18.53 2.12
CA VAL A 289 -8.66 -17.92 1.72
C VAL A 289 -8.70 -17.50 0.27
N THR A 290 -8.15 -16.32 -0.01
CA THR A 290 -7.95 -15.77 -1.36
C THR A 290 -6.48 -15.40 -1.55
N LEU A 291 -6.03 -15.36 -2.80
CA LEU A 291 -4.78 -14.72 -3.22
C LEU A 291 -5.11 -13.59 -4.20
N SER A 292 -4.65 -12.38 -3.90
CA SER A 292 -4.70 -11.21 -4.77
C SER A 292 -3.34 -10.99 -5.43
N ILE A 293 -3.32 -10.78 -6.75
CA ILE A 293 -2.14 -10.29 -7.49
C ILE A 293 -2.30 -8.79 -7.73
N GLY A 294 -1.19 -8.06 -7.62
CA GLY A 294 -1.18 -6.62 -7.81
C GLY A 294 -2.09 -5.87 -6.84
N GLU A 295 -2.18 -6.34 -5.58
CA GLU A 295 -2.89 -5.60 -4.53
C GLU A 295 -2.22 -4.24 -4.31
N LEU A 296 -3.02 -3.19 -4.35
CA LEU A 296 -2.59 -1.81 -4.17
C LEU A 296 -3.49 -1.17 -3.11
N HIS A 297 -2.87 -0.63 -2.08
CA HIS A 297 -3.47 0.28 -1.13
C HIS A 297 -3.08 1.70 -1.50
N PHE A 298 -4.07 2.51 -1.89
CA PHE A 298 -3.91 3.95 -2.04
C PHE A 298 -4.15 4.61 -0.68
N LEU A 299 -3.08 5.23 -0.18
CA LEU A 299 -3.06 5.91 1.09
C LEU A 299 -3.02 7.40 0.84
N ALA A 300 -3.83 8.13 1.60
CA ALA A 300 -3.80 9.59 1.53
C ALA A 300 -3.85 10.22 2.91
N ASP A 301 -2.94 11.15 3.13
CA ASP A 301 -2.77 11.88 4.37
C ASP A 301 -3.15 13.36 4.17
N ASP A 302 -3.77 13.95 5.19
CA ASP A 302 -4.15 15.37 5.22
C ASP A 302 -5.14 15.78 4.11
N ILE A 303 -6.10 14.89 3.81
CA ILE A 303 -7.13 15.11 2.79
C ILE A 303 -8.47 15.52 3.42
N GLU A 304 -8.94 16.71 3.07
CA GLU A 304 -10.21 17.23 3.61
C GLU A 304 -11.42 16.83 2.78
N THR A 305 -11.27 16.67 1.47
CA THR A 305 -12.37 16.27 0.59
C THR A 305 -11.90 15.35 -0.53
N ALA A 306 -12.73 14.38 -0.83
CA ALA A 306 -12.75 13.65 -2.09
C ALA A 306 -14.22 13.52 -2.51
N TYR A 307 -14.70 14.43 -3.35
CA TYR A 307 -16.10 14.46 -3.79
C TYR A 307 -16.20 14.85 -5.27
N PRO A 308 -16.72 14.00 -6.17
CA PRO A 308 -17.49 12.78 -5.87
C PRO A 308 -16.67 11.59 -5.37
N GLY A 309 -15.34 11.57 -5.52
CA GLY A 309 -14.47 10.62 -4.80
C GLY A 309 -13.42 9.93 -5.67
N LEU A 310 -12.86 8.85 -5.10
CA LEU A 310 -11.87 7.97 -5.73
C LEU A 310 -12.54 6.80 -6.45
N ARG A 311 -12.06 6.47 -7.64
CA ARG A 311 -12.41 5.26 -8.40
C ARG A 311 -11.15 4.50 -8.81
N ALA A 312 -11.23 3.17 -8.90
CA ALA A 312 -10.09 2.32 -9.24
C ALA A 312 -10.36 1.45 -10.47
N TYR A 313 -9.32 1.27 -11.27
CA TYR A 313 -9.35 0.51 -12.53
C TYR A 313 -8.06 -0.30 -12.70
N VAL A 314 -8.13 -1.38 -13.46
CA VAL A 314 -6.96 -2.06 -14.02
C VAL A 314 -6.74 -1.53 -15.43
N LEU A 315 -5.51 -1.11 -15.72
CA LEU A 315 -5.09 -0.73 -17.06
C LEU A 315 -4.57 -1.96 -17.81
N ASP A 316 -5.35 -2.42 -18.79
CA ASP A 316 -5.02 -3.50 -19.71
C ASP A 316 -4.93 -2.98 -21.17
N SER A 317 -5.75 -3.52 -22.07
CA SER A 317 -6.13 -2.88 -23.34
C SER A 317 -6.96 -1.59 -23.20
N GLY A 318 -7.50 -1.33 -22.00
CA GLY A 318 -8.25 -0.13 -21.60
C GLY A 318 -8.32 -0.04 -20.07
N LEU A 319 -9.22 0.79 -19.54
CA LEU A 319 -9.48 0.89 -18.11
C LEU A 319 -10.69 0.02 -17.75
N THR A 320 -10.44 -1.08 -17.02
CA THR A 320 -11.48 -1.98 -16.53
C THR A 320 -11.72 -1.69 -15.05
N ALA A 321 -12.98 -1.46 -14.64
CA ALA A 321 -13.31 -1.18 -13.25
C ALA A 321 -12.80 -2.28 -12.30
N SER A 322 -12.11 -1.89 -11.24
CA SER A 322 -11.67 -2.80 -10.18
C SER A 322 -12.45 -2.51 -8.90
N PRO A 323 -12.86 -3.54 -8.13
CA PRO A 323 -13.51 -3.31 -6.85
C PRO A 323 -12.57 -2.61 -5.88
N MET A 324 -13.12 -1.63 -5.17
CA MET A 324 -12.47 -0.88 -4.11
C MET A 324 -12.98 -1.36 -2.76
N PHE A 325 -12.05 -1.51 -1.82
CA PHE A 325 -12.32 -1.95 -0.47
C PHE A 325 -11.80 -0.91 0.52
N TRP A 326 -12.56 -0.70 1.59
CA TRP A 326 -12.14 0.15 2.71
C TRP A 326 -12.88 -0.19 3.99
N ASN A 327 -12.28 0.25 5.10
CA ASN A 327 -12.85 0.15 6.43
C ASN A 327 -12.43 1.37 7.26
N ASP A 328 -13.39 2.24 7.54
CA ASP A 328 -13.21 3.51 8.24
C ASP A 328 -13.69 3.44 9.69
N SER A 329 -13.99 2.25 10.21
CA SER A 329 -14.55 2.08 11.55
C SER A 329 -13.74 2.72 12.69
N LEU A 330 -12.42 2.90 12.51
CA LEU A 330 -11.57 3.59 13.48
C LEU A 330 -11.68 5.11 13.44
N VAL A 331 -12.02 5.66 12.28
CA VAL A 331 -11.99 7.11 12.00
C VAL A 331 -13.39 7.68 11.78
N ALA A 332 -14.42 6.83 11.73
CA ALA A 332 -15.80 7.24 11.45
C ALA A 332 -16.39 8.20 12.50
N ASN A 333 -15.82 8.27 13.70
CA ASN A 333 -16.25 9.23 14.72
C ASN A 333 -15.92 10.69 14.34
N ASP A 334 -14.98 10.90 13.42
CA ASP A 334 -14.59 12.20 12.88
C ASP A 334 -15.27 12.47 11.52
N ASP A 335 -16.25 11.65 11.10
CA ASP A 335 -16.97 11.88 9.84
C ASP A 335 -17.75 13.20 9.85
N VAL A 336 -17.59 13.97 8.77
CA VAL A 336 -18.36 15.17 8.48
C VAL A 336 -19.31 14.91 7.31
N PRO A 337 -20.50 15.53 7.27
CA PRO A 337 -21.38 15.43 6.11
C PRO A 337 -20.69 15.98 4.86
N MET A 338 -20.75 15.23 3.78
CA MET A 338 -20.23 15.59 2.46
C MET A 338 -21.08 16.70 1.82
N VAL A 339 -20.71 17.10 0.59
CA VAL A 339 -21.35 18.19 -0.15
C VAL A 339 -22.87 17.97 -0.36
N ASP A 340 -23.30 16.72 -0.53
CA ASP A 340 -24.72 16.34 -0.65
C ASP A 340 -25.45 16.16 0.69
N GLY A 341 -24.75 16.32 1.81
CA GLY A 341 -25.24 16.14 3.16
C GLY A 341 -25.27 14.70 3.66
N ALA A 342 -24.84 13.71 2.86
CA ALA A 342 -24.65 12.34 3.32
C ALA A 342 -23.33 12.21 4.11
N LEU A 343 -23.23 11.18 4.96
CA LEU A 343 -21.94 10.81 5.55
C LEU A 343 -21.18 9.87 4.60
N PRO A 344 -19.84 9.86 4.63
CA PRO A 344 -19.04 8.84 3.95
C PRO A 344 -19.46 7.43 4.39
N SER A 345 -19.39 6.46 3.48
CA SER A 345 -19.66 5.07 3.84
C SER A 345 -18.53 4.52 4.70
N MET A 346 -18.86 3.96 5.86
CA MET A 346 -17.87 3.41 6.78
C MET A 346 -17.12 2.19 6.20
N THR A 347 -17.77 1.38 5.36
CA THR A 347 -17.18 0.18 4.75
C THR A 347 -17.71 0.01 3.34
N SER A 348 -16.92 -0.65 2.49
CA SER A 348 -17.31 -1.04 1.12
C SER A 348 -18.17 -2.31 1.05
N GLY A 349 -18.22 -3.07 2.15
CA GLY A 349 -18.82 -4.41 2.20
C GLY A 349 -17.98 -5.51 1.52
N ALA A 350 -18.52 -6.72 1.54
CA ALA A 350 -17.82 -7.96 1.18
C ALA A 350 -17.32 -8.05 -0.26
N ASP A 351 -18.10 -7.50 -1.21
CA ASP A 351 -17.77 -7.52 -2.63
C ASP A 351 -16.94 -6.32 -3.07
N GLY A 352 -16.75 -5.33 -2.18
CA GLY A 352 -16.19 -4.04 -2.52
C GLY A 352 -17.16 -3.19 -3.34
N VAL A 353 -16.71 -2.00 -3.73
CA VAL A 353 -17.46 -1.08 -4.58
C VAL A 353 -16.76 -0.95 -5.92
N SER A 354 -17.47 -1.24 -7.01
CA SER A 354 -16.92 -1.10 -8.37
C SER A 354 -16.78 0.37 -8.76
N GLY A 355 -15.69 0.73 -9.44
CA GLY A 355 -15.48 2.08 -9.99
C GLY A 355 -16.45 2.52 -11.09
N GLY A 356 -17.34 1.64 -11.57
CA GLY A 356 -18.26 1.97 -12.68
C GLY A 356 -17.54 2.17 -14.02
N ASP A 357 -18.18 2.88 -14.95
CA ASP A 357 -17.55 3.23 -16.24
C ASP A 357 -16.67 4.47 -16.05
N ILE A 358 -15.47 4.48 -16.61
CA ILE A 358 -14.54 5.61 -16.46
C ILE A 358 -15.15 6.91 -17.00
N ASP A 359 -15.93 6.81 -18.08
CA ASP A 359 -16.57 7.94 -18.75
C ASP A 359 -17.91 8.34 -18.09
N SER A 360 -18.39 7.61 -17.08
CA SER A 360 -19.59 8.00 -16.33
C SER A 360 -19.26 8.98 -15.21
N GLU A 361 -20.24 9.83 -14.88
CA GLU A 361 -20.18 10.69 -13.71
C GLU A 361 -20.11 9.80 -12.46
N ALA A 362 -19.12 10.07 -11.60
CA ALA A 362 -18.96 9.38 -10.33
C ALA A 362 -20.12 9.70 -9.39
N THR A 363 -20.66 8.66 -8.76
CA THR A 363 -21.74 8.74 -7.78
C THR A 363 -21.17 8.43 -6.39
N PRO A 364 -21.23 9.41 -5.46
CA PRO A 364 -20.60 9.28 -4.16
C PRO A 364 -21.20 8.13 -3.37
N ASN A 365 -20.36 7.34 -2.68
CA ASN A 365 -20.75 6.14 -1.93
C ASN A 365 -21.38 5.00 -2.75
N GLU A 366 -21.46 5.10 -4.08
CA GLU A 366 -22.07 4.07 -4.93
C GLU A 366 -21.06 3.45 -5.90
N ASP A 367 -20.31 4.26 -6.64
CA ASP A 367 -19.22 3.81 -7.51
C ASP A 367 -17.90 4.57 -7.26
N ALA A 368 -17.92 5.51 -6.32
CA ALA A 368 -16.76 6.28 -5.89
C ALA A 368 -16.64 6.28 -4.37
N ARG A 369 -15.42 6.09 -3.88
CA ARG A 369 -15.12 6.28 -2.46
C ARG A 369 -15.02 7.78 -2.17
N SER A 370 -16.04 8.31 -1.53
CA SER A 370 -16.13 9.72 -1.16
C SER A 370 -15.64 9.96 0.26
N TRP A 371 -15.16 11.18 0.53
CA TRP A 371 -14.58 11.53 1.81
C TRP A 371 -14.78 13.01 2.14
N GLY A 372 -15.13 13.28 3.40
CA GLY A 372 -15.04 14.62 3.99
C GLY A 372 -15.88 15.69 3.28
N ASN A 373 -15.49 16.95 3.45
CA ASN A 373 -16.16 18.13 2.90
C ASN A 373 -15.17 19.30 2.83
N PHE A 374 -15.46 20.30 2.00
CA PHE A 374 -14.59 21.46 1.72
C PHE A 374 -14.54 22.42 2.93
N ASP A 375 -13.89 21.98 4.01
CA ASP A 375 -13.77 22.65 5.31
C ASP A 375 -12.34 22.52 5.85
N ASP A 376 -11.91 23.49 6.66
CA ASP A 376 -10.59 23.53 7.29
C ASP A 376 -10.54 22.82 8.67
N GLN A 377 -11.64 22.17 9.06
CA GLN A 377 -11.77 21.34 10.27
C GLN A 377 -12.26 19.93 9.93
N GLY A 378 -11.95 19.45 8.73
CA GLY A 378 -12.41 18.17 8.24
C GLY A 378 -11.72 16.97 8.89
N LYS A 379 -12.15 15.79 8.44
CA LYS A 379 -11.64 14.49 8.91
C LYS A 379 -10.15 14.29 8.56
N GLY A 380 -9.64 15.00 7.55
CA GLY A 380 -8.28 14.87 7.02
C GLY A 380 -7.19 15.23 8.03
N ASP A 381 -7.44 16.24 8.86
CA ASP A 381 -6.55 16.70 9.93
C ASP A 381 -6.08 15.59 10.90
N ARG A 382 -6.87 14.51 11.02
CA ARG A 382 -6.65 13.43 12.00
C ARG A 382 -6.60 12.05 11.39
N SER A 383 -7.09 11.87 10.17
CA SER A 383 -7.28 10.55 9.59
C SER A 383 -6.46 10.39 8.34
N MET A 384 -5.84 9.22 8.21
CA MET A 384 -5.23 8.79 6.96
C MET A 384 -6.18 7.79 6.29
N LEU A 385 -6.53 8.08 5.04
CA LEU A 385 -7.37 7.24 4.20
C LEU A 385 -6.56 6.04 3.70
N ASP A 386 -7.14 4.83 3.74
CA ASP A 386 -6.59 3.61 3.12
C ASP A 386 -7.66 2.94 2.27
N THR A 387 -7.56 3.03 0.94
CA THR A 387 -8.42 2.31 -0.02
C THR A 387 -7.60 1.26 -0.72
N TRP A 388 -8.10 0.04 -0.84
CA TRP A 388 -7.37 -0.99 -1.56
C TRP A 388 -8.17 -1.66 -2.66
N THR A 389 -7.42 -2.16 -3.62
CA THR A 389 -7.90 -2.86 -4.80
C THR A 389 -6.85 -3.86 -5.25
N PHE A 390 -7.12 -4.63 -6.30
CA PHE A 390 -6.18 -5.60 -6.86
C PHE A 390 -6.38 -5.72 -8.37
N VAL A 391 -5.42 -6.36 -9.03
CA VAL A 391 -5.48 -6.62 -10.47
C VAL A 391 -6.31 -7.86 -10.76
N ASP A 392 -6.06 -8.93 -10.01
CA ASP A 392 -6.83 -10.17 -10.07
C ASP A 392 -6.86 -10.83 -8.68
N ARG A 393 -7.90 -11.63 -8.42
CA ARG A 393 -8.07 -12.32 -7.14
C ARG A 393 -8.67 -13.70 -7.37
N SER A 394 -8.10 -14.70 -6.68
CA SER A 394 -8.62 -16.06 -6.74
C SER A 394 -10.03 -16.13 -6.16
N ASN A 395 -10.82 -17.11 -6.62
CA ASN A 395 -12.03 -17.47 -5.89
C ASN A 395 -11.65 -17.92 -4.46
N PRO A 396 -12.49 -17.65 -3.45
CA PRO A 396 -12.21 -18.10 -2.10
C PRO A 396 -12.24 -19.62 -2.03
N ASN A 397 -11.18 -20.22 -1.48
CA ASN A 397 -11.20 -21.62 -1.06
C ASN A 397 -11.76 -21.69 0.35
N VAL A 398 -13.00 -22.20 0.49
CA VAL A 398 -13.77 -22.14 1.74
C VAL A 398 -13.77 -23.49 2.45
N VAL A 399 -13.67 -23.44 3.79
CA VAL A 399 -13.87 -24.57 4.70
C VAL A 399 -14.88 -24.21 5.77
N SER A 400 -15.67 -25.21 6.18
CA SER A 400 -16.46 -25.11 7.40
C SER A 400 -15.57 -25.41 8.61
N VAL A 401 -15.69 -24.59 9.64
CA VAL A 401 -15.02 -24.77 10.93
C VAL A 401 -16.09 -25.12 11.96
N ASP A 402 -15.98 -26.30 12.55
CA ASP A 402 -16.97 -26.79 13.52
C ASP A 402 -16.84 -26.10 14.88
N ASP A 403 -15.63 -25.70 15.26
CA ASP A 403 -15.35 -24.92 16.47
C ASP A 403 -14.07 -24.08 16.30
N PHE A 404 -14.14 -22.80 16.66
CA PHE A 404 -13.01 -21.87 16.71
C PHE A 404 -12.22 -21.91 18.04
N GLY A 405 -12.71 -22.64 19.05
CA GLY A 405 -12.00 -22.88 20.31
C GLY A 405 -11.96 -21.68 21.26
N GLY A 406 -12.92 -20.76 21.15
CA GLY A 406 -12.99 -19.55 21.98
C GLY A 406 -13.31 -19.81 23.47
N PRO A 407 -13.23 -18.78 24.33
CA PRO A 407 -13.33 -18.89 25.80
C PRO A 407 -14.66 -19.46 26.36
N GLY A 408 -15.65 -19.73 25.52
CA GLY A 408 -16.95 -20.29 25.90
C GLY A 408 -17.14 -21.79 25.63
N ASP A 409 -16.29 -22.42 24.82
CA ASP A 409 -16.43 -23.83 24.39
C ASP A 409 -15.67 -24.81 25.31
N ARG A 410 -14.54 -24.39 25.88
CA ARG A 410 -13.60 -25.29 26.58
C ARG A 410 -14.04 -25.71 27.99
N ASP A 411 -15.34 -25.77 28.27
CA ASP A 411 -15.88 -26.30 29.51
C ASP A 411 -15.88 -27.84 29.56
N ASP A 412 -14.79 -28.46 29.08
CA ASP A 412 -14.34 -29.80 29.44
C ASP A 412 -15.46 -30.76 29.87
N SER A 413 -16.35 -31.07 28.94
CA SER A 413 -17.31 -32.16 29.12
C SER A 413 -16.63 -33.54 29.07
N THR A 414 -15.30 -33.59 29.08
CA THR A 414 -14.49 -34.82 29.06
C THR A 414 -13.72 -35.13 30.35
N ASN A 415 -13.64 -34.22 31.34
CA ASN A 415 -12.99 -34.53 32.62
C ASN A 415 -13.80 -35.40 33.56
N ASP A 416 -15.04 -35.78 33.22
CA ASP A 416 -15.81 -36.68 34.09
C ASP A 416 -15.71 -38.16 33.72
N ARG A 417 -14.84 -38.59 32.78
CA ARG A 417 -14.56 -40.03 32.58
C ARG A 417 -13.11 -40.41 32.23
N GLY A 418 -12.31 -40.55 33.29
CA GLY A 418 -11.38 -41.68 33.41
C GLY A 418 -9.94 -41.43 32.96
N SER A 419 -9.04 -41.45 33.94
CA SER A 419 -7.58 -41.60 33.78
C SER A 419 -7.22 -42.67 32.74
N GLY A 420 -6.64 -42.27 31.59
CA GLY A 420 -6.14 -43.25 30.62
C GLY A 420 -5.64 -42.76 29.26
N PHE A 421 -5.64 -41.46 28.94
CA PHE A 421 -5.04 -41.01 27.68
C PHE A 421 -3.53 -40.80 27.86
N GLN A 422 -2.74 -41.71 27.29
CA GLN A 422 -1.31 -41.52 27.09
C GLN A 422 -1.17 -40.80 25.74
N ALA A 423 -0.79 -39.52 25.77
CA ALA A 423 -0.52 -38.76 24.56
C ALA A 423 0.52 -39.52 23.69
N PRO A 424 0.34 -39.62 22.36
CA PRO A 424 1.39 -40.13 21.50
C PRO A 424 2.64 -39.24 21.63
N ASP A 425 3.81 -39.87 21.67
CA ASP A 425 5.09 -39.15 21.70
C ASP A 425 5.15 -38.17 20.50
N PRO A 426 5.54 -36.90 20.70
CA PRO A 426 5.57 -35.93 19.63
C PRO A 426 6.57 -36.37 18.56
N THR A 427 6.08 -36.61 17.34
CA THR A 427 6.93 -36.63 16.15
C THR A 427 7.45 -35.22 15.91
N LEU A 428 8.75 -35.04 16.11
CA LEU A 428 9.46 -33.81 15.80
C LEU A 428 9.56 -33.65 14.28
N THR A 429 8.61 -32.96 13.67
CA THR A 429 8.73 -32.49 12.28
C THR A 429 9.49 -31.16 12.33
N ILE A 430 10.75 -31.17 11.90
CA ILE A 430 11.50 -29.93 11.66
C ILE A 430 11.08 -29.44 10.27
N SER A 431 10.01 -28.65 10.21
CA SER A 431 9.70 -27.80 9.06
C SER A 431 10.58 -26.55 9.16
N ALA A 432 11.29 -26.21 8.09
CA ALA A 432 11.98 -24.93 8.02
C ALA A 432 10.93 -23.82 8.08
N LEU A 433 10.93 -23.04 9.17
CA LEU A 433 10.19 -21.78 9.25
C LEU A 433 10.60 -20.93 8.05
N ALA A 434 9.67 -20.71 7.12
CA ALA A 434 9.72 -19.56 6.26
C ALA A 434 9.52 -18.34 7.18
N THR A 435 10.58 -17.57 7.37
CA THR A 435 10.48 -16.21 7.92
C THR A 435 9.72 -15.36 6.92
N GLY A 436 8.40 -15.24 7.10
CA GLY A 436 7.53 -14.40 6.30
C GLY A 436 6.22 -14.11 7.04
N GLY A 437 6.16 -12.94 7.69
CA GLY A 437 4.91 -12.22 7.93
C GLY A 437 4.04 -12.59 9.14
N TYR A 438 4.58 -12.51 10.36
CA TYR A 438 3.75 -12.28 11.55
C TYR A 438 3.78 -10.77 11.85
N TYR A 439 2.84 -9.99 11.33
CA TYR A 439 2.72 -8.57 11.68
C TYR A 439 1.93 -8.40 12.99
N LYS A 440 2.52 -8.88 14.10
CA LYS A 440 2.06 -8.51 15.44
C LYS A 440 2.91 -7.34 15.92
N GLY A 441 2.34 -6.13 15.81
CA GLY A 441 2.87 -4.93 16.46
C GLY A 441 3.11 -5.19 17.94
N GLY A 442 4.37 -5.24 18.33
CA GLY A 442 4.81 -5.27 19.73
C GLY A 442 5.31 -3.88 20.13
N CYS A 443 4.64 -3.26 21.10
CA CYS A 443 4.98 -1.97 21.69
C CYS A 443 6.47 -1.75 21.98
N SER A 444 6.90 -0.51 21.76
CA SER A 444 8.20 0.08 22.07
C SER A 444 8.72 -0.17 23.49
N THR A 445 10.05 -0.30 23.64
CA THR A 445 10.79 0.41 24.69
C THR A 445 12.02 1.09 24.11
N ALA A 446 12.24 2.33 24.56
CA ALA A 446 13.12 3.35 24.04
C ALA A 446 14.65 3.10 24.11
N ALA A 447 15.32 3.79 23.17
CA ALA A 447 16.58 4.53 23.28
C ALA A 447 17.95 3.81 23.44
N GLY A 448 18.87 4.14 22.52
CA GLY A 448 20.31 4.03 22.73
C GLY A 448 21.15 4.13 21.46
N ALA A 449 21.57 5.34 21.10
CA ALA A 449 22.39 5.64 19.93
C ALA A 449 23.83 5.06 19.97
N ALA A 450 24.32 4.70 18.77
CA ALA A 450 25.67 4.77 18.21
C ALA A 450 26.93 4.50 19.08
N GLY A 451 27.82 3.62 18.58
CA GLY A 451 29.28 3.80 18.74
C GLY A 451 30.16 2.55 18.87
N SER A 452 30.68 2.07 17.73
CA SER A 452 32.06 1.57 17.51
C SER A 452 32.72 0.50 18.42
N SER A 453 33.01 -0.66 17.80
CA SER A 453 34.28 -1.45 17.81
C SER A 453 35.12 -1.65 19.09
N SER A 454 35.50 -2.94 19.28
CA SER A 454 36.80 -3.50 19.77
C SER A 454 36.74 -4.39 21.03
N VAL A 455 37.11 -5.67 20.83
CA VAL A 455 38.11 -6.44 21.61
C VAL A 455 37.88 -6.75 23.11
N LEU A 456 37.60 -8.03 23.39
CA LEU A 456 38.29 -8.98 24.28
C LEU A 456 38.72 -8.57 25.73
N ALA A 457 38.17 -9.28 26.74
CA ALA A 457 38.83 -9.94 27.91
C ALA A 457 37.85 -10.03 29.11
N LEU A 458 37.40 -11.23 29.51
CA LEU A 458 37.88 -12.10 30.60
C LEU A 458 37.67 -11.62 32.07
N LEU A 459 37.15 -12.57 32.86
CA LEU A 459 37.23 -12.77 34.34
C LEU A 459 36.21 -12.06 35.27
N GLY A 460 35.25 -12.86 35.76
CA GLY A 460 35.38 -13.49 37.09
C GLY A 460 34.77 -12.78 38.32
N GLY A 461 33.87 -13.49 39.02
CA GLY A 461 33.88 -13.53 40.50
C GLY A 461 32.71 -12.91 41.27
N LEU A 462 31.76 -13.77 41.66
CA LEU A 462 31.38 -14.10 43.05
C LEU A 462 31.10 -12.99 44.11
N VAL A 463 29.93 -13.16 44.77
CA VAL A 463 29.61 -12.96 46.22
C VAL A 463 29.00 -11.62 46.67
N ALA A 464 27.68 -11.68 46.88
CA ALA A 464 26.89 -11.52 48.12
C ALA A 464 27.02 -10.32 49.09
N LEU A 465 25.86 -10.04 49.71
CA LEU A 465 25.58 -9.30 50.95
C LEU A 465 25.85 -7.79 50.92
N GLY A 466 24.97 -6.89 51.34
CA GLY A 466 23.69 -6.99 52.04
C GLY A 466 23.32 -5.62 52.63
N LEU A 467 22.22 -5.61 53.40
CA LEU A 467 21.81 -4.57 54.39
C LEU A 467 21.16 -3.30 53.80
N ARG A 468 19.85 -3.08 54.06
CA ARG A 468 19.25 -2.36 55.23
C ARG A 468 19.56 -0.85 55.17
N ARG A 469 18.65 0.10 55.41
CA ARG A 469 17.32 0.15 56.05
C ARG A 469 16.85 1.62 55.96
N ARG A 470 15.54 1.82 56.22
CA ARG A 470 14.91 2.87 57.06
C ARG A 470 14.25 4.05 56.33
N ASP A 471 12.92 3.98 56.21
CA ASP A 471 11.85 4.57 57.08
C ASP A 471 11.82 6.10 56.82
N ASP A 472 10.73 6.73 56.36
CA ASP A 472 9.32 6.57 56.75
C ASP A 472 8.35 6.33 55.59
#